data_AF-A0A2V8RJI0-F1
#
_entry.id   AF-A0A2V8RJI0-F1
#
_cell.length_a   1.000
_cell.length_b   1.000
_cell.length_c   1.000
_cell.angle_alpha   90.00
_cell.angle_beta   90.00
_cell.angle_gamma   90.00
#
_symmetry.space_group_name_H-M   'P 1'
#
loop_
_entity.id
_entity.type
_entity.pdbx_description
1 polymer ?
#
loop_
_entity_poly.entity_id
_entity_poly.type
_entity_poly.pdbx_seq_one_letter_code
_entity_poly.pdbx_strand_id
1 'polypeptide(L)'
;IPSTRWQIGKIRFIKFFLVMGAVFLICNPSILLPGSWRAILNFTSYRMVGHDSYEFMGRLYPHKFTDWLKGEPWYFYLVLMGVKFPVLTLLGFLSGFILLFRKKIGDGRYFLIFWLFFWGITFTFAGGKFTRYFTAVLPAVIMAAALGVQWAAGWLGRICARVFDSPGAGIYARAALASLVIVSALWSSASAMPHYRLYMNLLGGSAHAGQYFPQDEFYDAYMQDALTEIAKRASPGARVASELPTVAAYYAQRVNRADLVWVELSDPSELGKLAPGDFVIDGRGRTYFSIQAMLSRLRQASRPAFSIAVGTTPAADVYGLDQKSLAALRGQLLQNRER
;
A
#
# COMPACT_ATOMS: atom_id res chain seq x y z
N ILE A 1 -12.43 39.37 -5.08
CA ILE A 1 -11.01 39.55 -4.71
C ILE A 1 -10.24 39.91 -5.98
N PRO A 2 -9.86 41.17 -6.19
CA PRO A 2 -9.19 41.61 -7.42
C PRO A 2 -7.72 41.15 -7.55
N SER A 3 -7.17 40.44 -6.56
CA SER A 3 -5.72 40.19 -6.42
C SER A 3 -5.28 38.71 -6.42
N THR A 4 -6.13 37.73 -6.76
CA THR A 4 -5.70 36.31 -6.75
C THR A 4 -5.04 35.83 -8.04
N ARG A 5 -4.86 36.69 -9.05
CA ARG A 5 -4.17 36.29 -10.28
C ARG A 5 -2.72 36.00 -9.92
N TRP A 6 -2.32 34.73 -10.01
CA TRP A 6 -0.92 34.30 -9.92
C TRP A 6 -0.13 34.94 -11.07
N GLN A 7 0.29 36.19 -10.89
CA GLN A 7 1.16 36.91 -11.82
C GLN A 7 2.61 36.75 -11.36
N ILE A 8 3.13 35.52 -11.47
CA ILE A 8 4.56 35.32 -11.35
C ILE A 8 5.19 35.80 -12.66
N GLY A 9 5.90 36.92 -12.63
CA GLY A 9 6.67 37.40 -13.79
C GLY A 9 7.68 36.34 -14.27
N LYS A 10 7.92 36.28 -15.58
CA LYS A 10 8.76 35.24 -16.23
C LYS A 10 10.08 34.97 -15.50
N ILE A 11 10.78 36.03 -15.06
CA ILE A 11 12.05 35.91 -14.33
C ILE A 11 11.86 35.22 -12.97
N ARG A 12 10.83 35.58 -12.21
CA ARG A 12 10.53 34.95 -10.92
C ARG A 12 10.13 33.49 -11.09
N PHE A 13 9.44 33.17 -12.18
CA PHE A 13 9.07 31.79 -12.52
C PHE A 13 10.31 30.94 -12.80
N ILE A 14 11.24 31.43 -13.61
CA ILE A 14 12.52 30.72 -13.86
C ILE A 14 13.32 30.56 -12.57
N LYS A 15 13.46 31.63 -11.77
CA LYS A 15 14.14 31.57 -10.46
C LYS A 15 13.51 30.51 -9.55
N PHE A 16 12.18 30.40 -9.54
CA PHE A 16 11.48 29.36 -8.78
C PHE A 16 11.91 27.95 -9.20
N PHE A 17 11.91 27.63 -10.50
CA PHE A 17 12.36 26.31 -10.97
C PHE A 17 13.84 26.05 -10.74
N LEU A 18 14.69 27.07 -10.89
CA LEU A 18 16.12 26.95 -10.59
C LEU A 18 16.37 26.63 -9.12
N VAL A 19 15.70 27.35 -8.21
CA VAL A 19 15.78 27.08 -6.76
C VAL A 19 15.24 25.69 -6.46
N MET A 20 14.11 25.30 -7.04
CA MET A 20 13.55 23.95 -6.87
C MET A 20 14.52 22.86 -7.33
N GLY A 21 15.14 23.03 -8.50
CA GLY A 21 16.15 22.10 -9.04
C GLY A 21 17.41 22.04 -8.16
N ALA A 22 17.92 23.20 -7.72
CA ALA A 22 19.08 23.27 -6.84
C ALA A 22 18.81 22.57 -5.49
N VAL A 23 17.67 22.85 -4.86
CA VAL A 23 17.25 22.19 -3.60
C VAL A 23 17.08 20.69 -3.82
N PHE A 24 16.47 20.27 -4.93
CA PHE A 24 16.34 18.85 -5.27
C PHE A 24 17.71 18.15 -5.34
N LEU A 25 18.68 18.76 -6.01
CA LEU A 25 20.04 18.20 -6.12
C LEU A 25 20.78 18.17 -4.78
N ILE A 26 20.67 19.23 -3.98
CA ILE A 26 21.27 19.29 -2.63
C ILE A 26 20.68 18.21 -1.72
N CYS A 27 19.37 18.01 -1.77
CA CYS A 27 18.68 17.02 -0.93
C CYS A 27 18.79 15.59 -1.47
N ASN A 28 19.11 15.40 -2.76
CA ASN A 28 19.15 14.08 -3.42
C ASN A 28 20.44 13.89 -4.24
N PRO A 29 21.64 14.03 -3.66
CA PRO A 29 22.89 13.98 -4.41
C PRO A 29 23.12 12.62 -5.09
N SER A 30 22.49 11.56 -4.58
CA SER A 30 22.52 10.22 -5.16
C SER A 30 21.98 10.16 -6.60
N ILE A 31 21.12 11.10 -7.02
CA ILE A 31 20.62 11.15 -8.41
C ILE A 31 21.74 11.39 -9.42
N LEU A 32 22.87 11.98 -9.00
CA LEU A 32 24.02 12.24 -9.86
C LEU A 32 24.92 11.00 -10.00
N LEU A 33 24.73 9.96 -9.18
CA LEU A 33 25.53 8.76 -9.24
C LEU A 33 25.14 7.90 -10.46
N PRO A 34 26.10 7.43 -11.29
CA PRO A 34 25.81 6.55 -12.43
C PRO A 34 25.07 5.26 -12.04
N GLY A 35 25.31 4.76 -10.82
CA GLY A 35 24.61 3.58 -10.29
C GLY A 35 23.10 3.81 -10.13
N SER A 36 22.69 5.00 -9.74
CA SER A 36 21.28 5.38 -9.61
C SER A 36 20.58 5.38 -10.97
N TRP A 37 21.22 5.93 -12.00
CA TRP A 37 20.67 5.89 -13.37
C TRP A 37 20.56 4.47 -13.91
N ARG A 38 21.56 3.61 -13.66
CA ARG A 38 21.49 2.19 -14.02
C ARG A 38 20.34 1.48 -13.30
N ALA A 39 20.15 1.76 -12.00
CA ALA A 39 19.03 1.19 -11.24
C ALA A 39 17.67 1.69 -11.76
N ILE A 40 17.54 2.99 -12.05
CA ILE A 40 16.33 3.58 -12.64
C ILE A 40 16.03 2.92 -13.98
N LEU A 41 17.01 2.79 -14.87
CA LEU A 41 16.85 2.15 -16.18
C LEU A 41 16.47 0.67 -16.07
N ASN A 42 17.09 -0.08 -15.15
CA ASN A 42 16.74 -1.48 -14.91
C ASN A 42 15.31 -1.62 -14.35
N PHE A 43 14.87 -0.67 -13.53
CA PHE A 43 13.52 -0.66 -12.98
C PHE A 43 12.49 -0.30 -14.06
N THR A 44 12.73 0.76 -14.83
CA THR A 44 11.81 1.21 -15.90
C THR A 44 11.75 0.26 -17.08
N SER A 45 12.80 -0.54 -17.31
CA SER A 45 12.80 -1.63 -18.30
C SER A 45 12.19 -2.93 -17.79
N TYR A 46 11.61 -2.94 -16.58
CA TYR A 46 11.00 -4.11 -15.92
C TYR A 46 11.95 -5.29 -15.70
N ARG A 47 13.26 -5.10 -15.84
CA ARG A 47 14.26 -6.16 -15.63
C ARG A 47 14.40 -6.58 -14.17
N MET A 48 13.92 -5.75 -13.24
CA MET A 48 13.94 -6.00 -11.80
C MET A 48 12.57 -6.32 -11.20
N VAL A 49 11.50 -6.36 -12.01
CA VAL A 49 10.17 -6.73 -11.50
C VAL A 49 10.09 -8.25 -11.51
N GLY A 50 10.48 -8.88 -10.39
CA GLY A 50 10.50 -10.34 -10.24
C GLY A 50 9.12 -10.97 -10.09
N HIS A 51 8.10 -10.19 -9.75
CA HIS A 51 6.74 -10.68 -9.59
C HIS A 51 5.93 -10.45 -10.88
N ASP A 52 5.00 -11.34 -11.21
CA ASP A 52 4.19 -11.26 -12.43
C ASP A 52 2.78 -10.70 -12.19
N SER A 53 2.40 -10.46 -10.94
CA SER A 53 1.06 -10.04 -10.56
C SER A 53 0.99 -9.30 -9.22
N TYR A 54 -0.16 -8.65 -8.98
CA TYR A 54 -0.54 -7.97 -7.75
C TYR A 54 -1.89 -8.52 -7.26
N GLU A 55 -2.03 -8.77 -5.97
CA GLU A 55 -3.27 -9.22 -5.35
C GLU A 55 -4.13 -8.03 -4.88
N PHE A 56 -5.33 -7.89 -5.44
CA PHE A 56 -6.30 -6.87 -5.06
C PHE A 56 -7.68 -7.48 -4.89
N MET A 57 -8.28 -7.31 -3.70
CA MET A 57 -9.60 -7.87 -3.35
C MET A 57 -9.73 -9.39 -3.62
N GLY A 58 -8.68 -10.15 -3.30
CA GLY A 58 -8.64 -11.60 -3.48
C GLY A 58 -8.49 -12.09 -4.92
N ARG A 59 -8.17 -11.20 -5.87
CA ARG A 59 -7.88 -11.55 -7.27
C ARG A 59 -6.48 -11.08 -7.66
N LEU A 60 -5.82 -11.86 -8.52
CA LEU A 60 -4.52 -11.51 -9.09
C LEU A 60 -4.71 -10.74 -10.39
N TYR A 61 -3.95 -9.66 -10.55
CA TYR A 61 -3.92 -8.82 -11.73
C TYR A 61 -2.49 -8.74 -12.28
N PRO A 62 -2.30 -8.72 -13.61
CA PRO A 62 -1.06 -8.24 -14.20
C PRO A 62 -0.77 -6.83 -13.69
N HIS A 63 0.50 -6.48 -13.47
CA HIS A 63 0.84 -5.21 -12.82
C HIS A 63 1.97 -4.45 -13.49
N LYS A 64 2.23 -4.71 -14.78
CA LYS A 64 3.14 -3.83 -15.53
C LYS A 64 2.43 -2.52 -15.78
N PHE A 65 3.14 -1.40 -15.73
CA PHE A 65 2.54 -0.11 -16.02
C PHE A 65 2.00 -0.06 -17.47
N THR A 66 2.61 -0.83 -18.39
CA THR A 66 2.17 -1.02 -19.78
C THR A 66 0.96 -1.94 -19.98
N ASP A 67 0.41 -2.55 -18.92
CA ASP A 67 -0.78 -3.40 -19.06
C ASP A 67 -2.07 -2.57 -19.20
N TRP A 68 -1.99 -1.26 -18.96
CA TRP A 68 -3.10 -0.33 -19.04
C TRP A 68 -4.34 -0.82 -18.26
N LEU A 69 -5.53 -0.80 -18.87
CA LEU A 69 -6.78 -1.28 -18.27
C LEU A 69 -6.84 -2.82 -18.11
N LYS A 70 -5.85 -3.57 -18.59
CA LYS A 70 -5.75 -5.02 -18.37
C LYS A 70 -5.03 -5.36 -17.05
N GLY A 71 -4.38 -4.39 -16.42
CA GLY A 71 -3.75 -4.57 -15.12
C GLY A 71 -4.73 -4.41 -13.97
N GLU A 72 -4.28 -3.86 -12.85
CA GLU A 72 -5.13 -3.60 -11.69
C GLU A 72 -6.34 -2.72 -12.07
N PRO A 73 -7.51 -2.89 -11.43
CA PRO A 73 -8.71 -2.17 -11.83
C PRO A 73 -8.59 -0.64 -11.72
N TRP A 74 -9.30 0.08 -12.58
CA TRP A 74 -9.34 1.55 -12.60
C TRP A 74 -9.82 2.16 -11.27
N TYR A 75 -10.63 1.41 -10.51
CA TYR A 75 -11.18 1.83 -9.22
C TYR A 75 -10.26 1.54 -8.02
N PHE A 76 -9.06 1.00 -8.24
CA PHE A 76 -8.11 0.62 -7.17
C PHE A 76 -7.89 1.75 -6.14
N TYR A 77 -7.55 2.97 -6.62
CA TYR A 77 -7.28 4.09 -5.71
C TYR A 77 -8.56 4.72 -5.15
N LEU A 78 -9.70 4.56 -5.82
CA LEU A 78 -11.00 4.96 -5.25
C LEU A 78 -11.34 4.09 -4.04
N VAL A 79 -11.11 2.78 -4.15
CA VAL A 79 -11.23 1.85 -3.02
C VAL A 79 -10.22 2.22 -1.94
N LEU A 80 -8.96 2.48 -2.29
CA LEU A 80 -7.93 2.88 -1.33
C LEU A 80 -8.37 4.10 -0.51
N MET A 81 -8.81 5.17 -1.19
CA MET A 81 -9.34 6.36 -0.52
C MET A 81 -10.56 6.03 0.34
N GLY A 82 -11.49 5.25 -0.22
CA GLY A 82 -12.76 4.90 0.41
C GLY A 82 -12.60 4.11 1.70
N VAL A 83 -11.58 3.24 1.81
CA VAL A 83 -11.40 2.36 2.98
C VAL A 83 -10.29 2.78 3.93
N LYS A 84 -9.27 3.53 3.45
CA LYS A 84 -8.10 3.90 4.27
C LYS A 84 -8.17 5.29 4.90
N PHE A 85 -9.04 6.18 4.42
CA PHE A 85 -9.14 7.51 5.02
C PHE A 85 -10.12 7.51 6.20
N PRO A 86 -9.85 8.27 7.27
CA PRO A 86 -10.87 8.56 8.28
C PRO A 86 -12.13 9.11 7.62
N VAL A 87 -13.31 8.63 8.05
CA VAL A 87 -14.58 8.95 7.38
C VAL A 87 -14.83 10.46 7.32
N LEU A 88 -14.52 11.19 8.40
CA LEU A 88 -14.68 12.65 8.40
C LEU A 88 -13.76 13.35 7.40
N THR A 89 -12.54 12.85 7.22
CA THR A 89 -11.61 13.35 6.19
C THR A 89 -12.16 13.06 4.79
N LEU A 90 -12.75 11.88 4.56
CA LEU A 90 -13.36 11.51 3.29
C LEU A 90 -14.57 12.40 2.97
N LEU A 91 -15.45 12.67 3.94
CA LEU A 91 -16.58 13.61 3.78
C LEU A 91 -16.10 15.04 3.52
N GLY A 92 -15.06 15.46 4.22
CA GLY A 92 -14.36 16.72 3.94
C GLY A 92 -13.85 16.76 2.50
N PHE A 93 -13.20 15.69 2.02
CA PHE A 93 -12.69 15.61 0.66
C PHE A 93 -13.82 15.72 -0.38
N LEU A 94 -14.91 14.97 -0.22
CA LEU A 94 -16.04 14.99 -1.16
C LEU A 94 -16.67 16.38 -1.25
N SER A 95 -16.94 17.00 -0.10
CA SER A 95 -17.50 18.37 -0.06
C SER A 95 -16.52 19.40 -0.64
N GLY A 96 -15.24 19.32 -0.29
CA GLY A 96 -14.19 20.19 -0.81
C GLY A 96 -13.99 20.06 -2.31
N PHE A 97 -14.00 18.83 -2.84
CA PHE A 97 -13.89 18.55 -4.27
C PHE A 97 -15.03 19.22 -5.05
N ILE A 98 -16.28 19.12 -4.58
CA ILE A 98 -17.42 19.82 -5.18
C ILE A 98 -17.21 21.35 -5.14
N LEU A 99 -16.66 21.88 -4.04
CA LEU A 99 -16.40 23.31 -3.89
C LEU A 99 -15.33 23.84 -4.85
N LEU A 100 -14.35 23.04 -5.27
CA LEU A 100 -13.30 23.45 -6.22
C LEU A 100 -13.90 23.95 -7.55
N PHE A 101 -15.06 23.46 -7.94
CA PHE A 101 -15.75 23.91 -9.16
C PHE A 101 -16.38 25.31 -9.02
N ARG A 102 -16.47 25.88 -7.81
CA ARG A 102 -17.05 27.21 -7.57
C ARG A 102 -16.03 28.32 -7.76
N LYS A 103 -16.37 29.33 -8.59
CA LYS A 103 -15.49 30.49 -8.89
C LYS A 103 -15.02 31.27 -7.65
N LYS A 104 -15.80 31.22 -6.56
CA LYS A 104 -15.54 31.98 -5.33
C LYS A 104 -14.33 31.48 -4.51
N ILE A 105 -13.74 30.33 -4.84
CA ILE A 105 -12.59 29.75 -4.12
C ILE A 105 -11.24 30.35 -4.57
N GLY A 106 -11.20 31.13 -5.66
CA GLY A 106 -9.98 31.75 -6.18
C GLY A 106 -9.14 30.82 -7.06
N ASP A 107 -8.03 31.33 -7.58
CA ASP A 107 -7.30 30.66 -8.69
C ASP A 107 -6.57 29.38 -8.25
N GLY A 108 -6.27 29.22 -6.95
CA GLY A 108 -5.65 27.99 -6.41
C GLY A 108 -6.46 26.72 -6.66
N ARG A 109 -7.77 26.83 -6.89
CA ARG A 109 -8.62 25.69 -7.25
C ARG A 109 -8.19 25.01 -8.55
N TYR A 110 -7.65 25.76 -9.51
CA TYR A 110 -7.19 25.19 -10.78
C TYR A 110 -5.98 24.30 -10.58
N PHE A 111 -5.07 24.70 -9.67
CA PHE A 111 -3.93 23.88 -9.30
C PHE A 111 -4.37 22.56 -8.65
N LEU A 112 -5.30 22.60 -7.69
CA LEU A 112 -5.83 21.39 -7.05
C LEU A 112 -6.59 20.49 -8.02
N ILE A 113 -7.45 21.06 -8.88
CA ILE A 113 -8.16 20.30 -9.92
C ILE A 113 -7.13 19.66 -10.86
N PHE A 114 -6.15 20.41 -11.34
CA PHE A 114 -5.10 19.88 -12.22
C PHE A 114 -4.31 18.77 -11.54
N TRP A 115 -3.88 18.94 -10.29
CA TRP A 115 -3.16 17.92 -9.53
C TRP A 115 -3.98 16.64 -9.42
N LEU A 116 -5.21 16.74 -8.90
CA LEU A 116 -6.11 15.60 -8.73
C LEU A 116 -6.44 14.94 -10.07
N PHE A 117 -6.67 15.72 -11.11
CA PHE A 117 -7.01 15.23 -12.44
C PHE A 117 -5.84 14.52 -13.12
N PHE A 118 -4.66 15.15 -13.13
CA PHE A 118 -3.45 14.59 -13.74
C PHE A 118 -3.09 13.23 -13.15
N TRP A 119 -3.07 13.15 -11.81
CA TRP A 119 -2.81 11.89 -11.13
C TRP A 119 -3.99 10.93 -11.21
N GLY A 120 -5.22 11.45 -11.15
CA GLY A 120 -6.43 10.65 -11.34
C GLY A 120 -6.42 9.91 -12.67
N ILE A 121 -6.14 10.59 -13.77
CA ILE A 121 -5.98 9.97 -15.09
C ILE A 121 -4.83 8.98 -15.09
N THR A 122 -3.63 9.41 -14.68
CA THR A 122 -2.43 8.55 -14.67
C THR A 122 -2.70 7.23 -13.97
N PHE A 123 -3.34 7.29 -12.81
CA PHE A 123 -3.64 6.11 -11.98
C PHE A 123 -4.90 5.36 -12.36
N THR A 124 -5.82 5.96 -13.11
CA THR A 124 -6.97 5.24 -13.69
C THR A 124 -6.49 4.30 -14.80
N PHE A 125 -5.56 4.77 -15.63
CA PHE A 125 -5.14 4.06 -16.84
C PHE A 125 -3.87 3.24 -16.73
N ALA A 126 -2.96 3.54 -15.79
CA ALA A 126 -1.78 2.70 -15.56
C ALA A 126 -2.23 1.29 -15.15
N GLY A 127 -1.55 0.25 -15.65
CA GLY A 127 -1.76 -1.13 -15.20
C GLY A 127 -1.32 -1.25 -13.75
N GLY A 128 -0.01 -1.33 -13.55
CA GLY A 128 0.65 -1.44 -12.25
C GLY A 128 0.34 -0.34 -11.23
N LYS A 129 -0.14 -0.75 -10.05
CA LYS A 129 -0.50 0.13 -8.94
C LYS A 129 0.05 -0.42 -7.63
N PHE A 130 0.50 0.49 -6.78
CA PHE A 130 0.86 0.19 -5.41
C PHE A 130 0.33 1.31 -4.54
N THR A 131 -0.09 0.99 -3.31
CA THR A 131 -0.66 2.01 -2.42
C THR A 131 0.31 3.15 -2.15
N ARG A 132 1.62 2.87 -2.12
CA ARG A 132 2.68 3.88 -1.95
C ARG A 132 2.71 4.95 -3.04
N TYR A 133 2.28 4.66 -4.27
CA TYR A 133 2.24 5.66 -5.34
C TYR A 133 1.18 6.73 -5.09
N PHE A 134 0.15 6.42 -4.31
CA PHE A 134 -0.88 7.37 -3.93
C PHE A 134 -0.37 8.49 -3.00
N THR A 135 0.81 8.32 -2.40
CA THR A 135 1.45 9.34 -1.53
C THR A 135 1.62 10.68 -2.25
N ALA A 136 1.83 10.68 -3.58
CA ALA A 136 1.93 11.91 -4.37
C ALA A 136 0.60 12.67 -4.52
N VAL A 137 -0.54 12.02 -4.29
CA VAL A 137 -1.90 12.59 -4.43
C VAL A 137 -2.47 13.02 -3.08
N LEU A 138 -1.99 12.38 -2.01
CA LEU A 138 -2.43 12.59 -0.64
C LEU A 138 -2.48 14.09 -0.22
N PRO A 139 -1.48 14.94 -0.53
CA PRO A 139 -1.57 16.37 -0.17
C PRO A 139 -2.75 17.08 -0.84
N ALA A 140 -3.04 16.79 -2.11
CA ALA A 140 -4.17 17.39 -2.82
C ALA A 140 -5.51 16.94 -2.24
N VAL A 141 -5.62 15.66 -1.85
CA VAL A 141 -6.80 15.12 -1.15
C VAL A 141 -7.00 15.81 0.20
N ILE A 142 -5.94 15.95 1.00
CA ILE A 142 -6.02 16.60 2.33
C ILE A 142 -6.35 18.09 2.19
N MET A 143 -5.77 18.80 1.22
CA MET A 143 -6.09 20.21 0.95
C MET A 143 -7.56 20.39 0.53
N ALA A 144 -8.06 19.52 -0.36
CA ALA A 144 -9.47 19.51 -0.71
C ALA A 144 -10.33 19.18 0.53
N ALA A 145 -9.91 18.22 1.37
CA ALA A 145 -10.62 17.90 2.59
C ALA A 145 -10.73 19.08 3.56
N ALA A 146 -9.62 19.80 3.77
CA ALA A 146 -9.60 21.00 4.60
C ALA A 146 -10.55 22.08 4.09
N LEU A 147 -10.64 22.28 2.77
CA LEU A 147 -11.60 23.20 2.16
C LEU A 147 -13.06 22.83 2.49
N GLY A 148 -13.41 21.55 2.36
CA GLY A 148 -14.73 21.04 2.69
C GLY A 148 -15.08 21.21 4.17
N VAL A 149 -14.13 20.86 5.06
CA VAL A 149 -14.27 21.03 6.50
C VAL A 149 -14.44 22.50 6.88
N GLN A 150 -13.64 23.40 6.30
CA GLN A 150 -13.76 24.85 6.55
C GLN A 150 -15.12 25.39 6.11
N TRP A 151 -15.64 24.94 4.97
CA TRP A 151 -16.96 25.32 4.49
C TRP A 151 -18.07 24.83 5.42
N ALA A 152 -18.03 23.56 5.80
CA ALA A 152 -19.00 22.95 6.71
C ALA A 152 -18.96 23.62 8.09
N ALA A 153 -17.76 23.88 8.61
CA ALA A 153 -17.55 24.59 9.86
C ALA A 153 -18.16 26.00 9.79
N GLY A 154 -17.91 26.75 8.71
CA GLY A 154 -18.48 28.07 8.52
C GLY A 154 -20.01 28.07 8.43
N TRP A 155 -20.60 27.04 7.84
CA TRP A 155 -22.06 26.85 7.83
C TRP A 155 -22.60 26.54 9.23
N LEU A 156 -22.00 25.59 9.95
CA LEU A 156 -22.37 25.23 11.32
C LEU A 156 -22.23 26.43 12.28
N GLY A 157 -21.13 27.18 12.18
CA GLY A 157 -20.90 28.36 13.01
C GLY A 157 -21.95 29.46 12.82
N ARG A 158 -22.45 29.65 11.59
CA ARG A 158 -23.56 30.59 11.34
C ARG A 158 -24.87 30.11 11.97
N ILE A 159 -25.11 28.81 11.99
CA ILE A 159 -26.30 28.24 12.65
C ILE A 159 -26.19 28.43 14.16
N CYS A 160 -25.07 28.03 14.78
CA CYS A 160 -24.87 28.17 16.21
C CYS A 160 -24.92 29.64 16.67
N ALA A 161 -24.30 30.56 15.93
CA ALA A 161 -24.36 31.97 16.26
C ALA A 161 -25.79 32.53 16.28
N ARG A 162 -26.67 32.04 15.40
CA ARG A 162 -28.10 32.43 15.37
C ARG A 162 -28.92 31.77 16.47
N VAL A 163 -28.72 30.47 16.70
CA VAL A 163 -29.48 29.69 17.68
C VAL A 163 -29.18 30.17 19.10
N PHE A 164 -27.93 30.52 19.39
CA PHE A 164 -27.48 30.96 20.71
C PHE A 164 -27.34 32.48 20.85
N ASP A 165 -27.74 33.24 19.82
CA ASP A 165 -27.60 34.70 19.72
C ASP A 165 -26.22 35.23 20.20
N SER A 166 -25.16 34.50 19.84
CA SER A 166 -23.81 34.75 20.35
C SER A 166 -22.76 34.54 19.26
N PRO A 167 -21.97 35.59 18.92
CA PRO A 167 -20.85 35.45 18.00
C PRO A 167 -19.82 34.41 18.46
N GLY A 168 -19.63 34.30 19.79
CA GLY A 168 -18.73 33.33 20.40
C GLY A 168 -19.11 31.89 20.08
N ALA A 169 -20.40 31.55 20.18
CA ALA A 169 -20.92 30.22 19.86
C ALA A 169 -20.57 29.79 18.42
N GLY A 170 -20.60 30.73 17.47
CA GLY A 170 -20.20 30.47 16.08
C GLY A 170 -18.71 30.19 15.91
N ILE A 171 -17.84 30.86 16.67
CA ILE A 171 -16.39 30.63 16.65
C ILE A 171 -16.06 29.26 17.24
N TYR A 172 -16.63 28.95 18.41
CA TYR A 172 -16.43 27.66 19.07
C TYR A 172 -16.95 26.49 18.23
N ALA A 173 -18.11 26.61 17.58
CA ALA A 173 -18.62 25.57 16.70
C ALA A 173 -17.70 25.29 15.50
N ARG A 174 -17.09 26.33 14.93
CA ARG A 174 -16.11 26.18 13.83
C ARG A 174 -14.86 25.46 14.29
N ALA A 175 -14.30 25.88 15.42
CA ALA A 175 -13.12 25.26 16.01
C ALA A 175 -13.40 23.80 16.39
N ALA A 176 -14.55 23.54 17.05
CA ALA A 176 -14.96 22.21 17.47
C ALA A 176 -15.07 21.23 16.29
N LEU A 177 -15.67 21.64 15.15
CA LEU A 177 -15.74 20.75 13.98
C LEU A 177 -14.35 20.47 13.40
N ALA A 178 -13.50 21.49 13.25
CA ALA A 178 -12.15 21.29 12.75
C ALA A 178 -11.33 20.36 13.68
N SER A 179 -11.41 20.60 14.99
CA SER A 179 -10.79 19.76 16.01
C SER A 179 -11.32 18.33 15.99
N LEU A 180 -12.63 18.13 15.82
CA LEU A 180 -13.23 16.80 15.72
C LEU A 180 -12.67 16.02 14.53
N VAL A 181 -12.53 16.64 13.36
CA VAL A 181 -11.93 15.99 12.18
C VAL A 181 -10.48 15.61 12.46
N ILE A 182 -9.67 16.52 13.02
CA ILE A 182 -8.26 16.27 13.34
C ILE A 182 -8.13 15.14 14.37
N VAL A 183 -8.88 15.23 15.47
CA VAL A 183 -8.88 14.21 16.54
C VAL A 183 -9.34 12.86 15.99
N SER A 184 -10.35 12.82 15.11
CA SER A 184 -10.79 11.56 14.50
C SER A 184 -9.71 10.91 13.63
N ALA A 185 -8.91 11.71 12.91
CA ALA A 185 -7.80 11.21 12.11
C ALA A 185 -6.64 10.72 12.98
N LEU A 186 -6.32 11.44 14.05
CA LEU A 186 -5.33 11.02 15.05
C LEU A 186 -5.76 9.72 15.73
N TRP A 187 -7.03 9.63 16.15
CA TRP A 187 -7.60 8.43 16.76
C TRP A 187 -7.54 7.24 15.82
N SER A 188 -7.89 7.43 14.54
CA SER A 188 -7.80 6.40 13.50
C SER A 188 -6.38 5.83 13.41
N SER A 189 -5.36 6.69 13.39
CA SER A 189 -3.96 6.29 13.37
C SER A 189 -3.56 5.55 14.66
N ALA A 190 -3.90 6.11 15.83
CA ALA A 190 -3.58 5.53 17.12
C ALA A 190 -4.23 4.15 17.33
N SER A 191 -5.47 3.99 16.89
CA SER A 191 -6.21 2.72 16.99
C SER A 191 -5.62 1.60 16.12
N ALA A 192 -4.82 1.95 15.12
CA ALA A 192 -4.14 1.00 14.25
C ALA A 192 -2.71 0.68 14.69
N MET A 193 -2.23 1.26 15.79
CA MET A 193 -0.90 0.96 16.32
C MET A 193 -0.80 -0.52 16.74
N PRO A 194 0.34 -1.20 16.48
CA PRO A 194 1.52 -0.76 15.74
C PRO A 194 1.43 -1.00 14.22
N HIS A 195 0.35 -1.62 13.74
CA HIS A 195 0.17 -2.05 12.35
C HIS A 195 -0.66 -1.05 11.53
N TYR A 196 -0.17 0.19 11.40
CA TYR A 196 -0.89 1.31 10.77
C TYR A 196 -1.42 1.00 9.35
N ARG A 197 -0.71 0.16 8.59
CA ARG A 197 -1.12 -0.21 7.23
C ARG A 197 -2.40 -1.05 7.21
N LEU A 198 -2.71 -1.75 8.29
CA LEU A 198 -3.93 -2.54 8.44
C LEU A 198 -5.15 -1.71 8.86
N TYR A 199 -4.99 -0.40 9.12
CA TYR A 199 -6.13 0.47 9.40
C TYR A 199 -7.19 0.35 8.31
N MET A 200 -8.45 0.21 8.73
CA MET A 200 -9.63 0.28 7.88
C MET A 200 -10.64 1.19 8.57
N ASN A 201 -11.27 2.06 7.79
CA ASN A 201 -12.40 2.85 8.28
C ASN A 201 -13.69 2.01 8.32
N LEU A 202 -14.79 2.64 8.71
CA LEU A 202 -16.12 2.02 8.79
C LEU A 202 -16.61 1.42 7.46
N LEU A 203 -16.23 1.98 6.32
CA LEU A 203 -16.64 1.50 4.98
C LEU A 203 -15.85 0.27 4.54
N GLY A 204 -14.57 0.20 4.92
CA GLY A 204 -13.73 -0.96 4.65
C GLY A 204 -14.02 -2.14 5.57
N GLY A 205 -14.40 -1.86 6.82
CA GLY A 205 -14.61 -2.88 7.85
C GLY A 205 -13.29 -3.50 8.33
N SER A 206 -13.05 -3.49 9.64
CA SER A 206 -11.81 -4.03 10.22
C SER A 206 -11.57 -5.50 9.91
N ALA A 207 -12.63 -6.30 9.75
CA ALA A 207 -12.57 -7.71 9.37
C ALA A 207 -11.97 -7.96 7.96
N HIS A 208 -11.96 -6.93 7.09
CA HIS A 208 -11.41 -7.01 5.74
C HIS A 208 -9.99 -6.44 5.63
N ALA A 209 -9.35 -6.09 6.77
CA ALA A 209 -7.93 -5.77 6.79
C ALA A 209 -7.11 -6.93 6.18
N GLY A 210 -6.15 -6.62 5.30
CA GLY A 210 -5.37 -7.65 4.61
C GLY A 210 -6.08 -8.32 3.43
N GLN A 211 -7.28 -7.86 3.04
CA GLN A 211 -8.01 -8.39 1.88
C GLN A 211 -7.95 -7.47 0.67
N TYR A 212 -7.96 -6.15 0.88
CA TYR A 212 -7.96 -5.19 -0.21
C TYR A 212 -6.58 -5.03 -0.84
N PHE A 213 -5.53 -4.83 -0.04
CA PHE A 213 -4.19 -4.50 -0.53
C PHE A 213 -3.09 -5.34 0.16
N PRO A 214 -3.23 -6.68 0.23
CA PRO A 214 -2.39 -7.51 1.09
C PRO A 214 -0.88 -7.33 0.86
N GLN A 215 -0.45 -7.11 -0.39
CA GLN A 215 0.96 -6.94 -0.72
C GLN A 215 1.59 -5.69 -0.06
N ASP A 216 0.85 -4.59 0.00
CA ASP A 216 1.33 -3.36 0.64
C ASP A 216 1.01 -3.33 2.14
N GLU A 217 -0.10 -3.93 2.56
CA GLU A 217 -0.59 -3.97 3.93
C GLU A 217 0.28 -4.82 4.84
N PHE A 218 0.59 -6.05 4.42
CA PHE A 218 1.49 -6.92 5.17
C PHE A 218 2.94 -6.60 4.84
N TYR A 219 3.28 -6.45 3.55
CA TYR A 219 4.64 -6.27 3.07
C TYR A 219 5.61 -7.34 3.60
N ASP A 220 6.23 -7.13 4.76
CA ASP A 220 7.09 -8.07 5.49
C ASP A 220 6.74 -8.20 6.99
N ALA A 221 5.63 -7.63 7.45
CA ALA A 221 5.28 -7.50 8.87
C ALA A 221 5.14 -8.83 9.62
N TYR A 222 4.86 -9.93 8.91
CA TYR A 222 4.78 -11.28 9.49
C TYR A 222 6.12 -12.02 9.53
N MET A 223 7.15 -11.50 8.86
CA MET A 223 8.38 -12.27 8.57
C MET A 223 9.15 -12.59 9.85
N GLN A 224 9.29 -11.62 10.76
CA GLN A 224 10.02 -11.83 12.01
C GLN A 224 9.40 -12.97 12.85
N ASP A 225 8.07 -12.99 12.98
CA ASP A 225 7.37 -14.01 13.76
C ASP A 225 7.42 -15.37 13.06
N ALA A 226 7.23 -15.39 11.73
CA ALA A 226 7.41 -16.60 10.94
C ALA A 226 8.79 -17.21 11.16
N LEU A 227 9.85 -16.40 11.10
CA LEU A 227 11.21 -16.91 11.28
C LEU A 227 11.54 -17.31 12.70
N THR A 228 10.96 -16.62 13.70
CA THR A 228 11.09 -17.04 15.10
C THR A 228 10.53 -18.45 15.30
N GLU A 229 9.41 -18.76 14.66
CA GLU A 229 8.81 -20.10 14.73
C GLU A 229 9.54 -21.14 13.87
N ILE A 230 10.03 -20.78 12.68
CA ILE A 230 10.88 -21.68 11.86
C ILE A 230 12.17 -22.01 12.62
N ALA A 231 12.82 -21.01 13.25
CA ALA A 231 14.07 -21.18 13.98
C ALA A 231 14.00 -22.25 15.08
N LYS A 232 12.82 -22.41 15.71
CA LYS A 232 12.56 -23.42 16.75
C LYS A 232 12.41 -24.85 16.21
N ARG A 233 12.07 -25.00 14.92
CA ARG A 233 11.67 -26.28 14.31
C ARG A 233 12.64 -26.78 13.25
N ALA A 234 13.33 -25.88 12.57
CA ALA A 234 14.16 -26.20 11.43
C ALA A 234 15.48 -26.84 11.86
N SER A 235 15.84 -27.95 11.21
CA SER A 235 17.16 -28.55 11.30
C SER A 235 18.26 -27.58 10.81
N PRO A 236 19.52 -27.78 11.21
CA PRO A 236 20.63 -27.01 10.66
C PRO A 236 20.70 -27.12 9.14
N GLY A 237 20.86 -25.99 8.45
CA GLY A 237 20.97 -25.95 6.98
C GLY A 237 19.66 -26.19 6.21
N ALA A 238 18.52 -26.26 6.90
CA ALA A 238 17.22 -26.41 6.24
C ALA A 238 16.96 -25.26 5.26
N ARG A 239 16.27 -25.56 4.15
CA ARG A 239 15.86 -24.58 3.16
C ARG A 239 14.51 -23.98 3.53
N VAL A 240 14.35 -22.70 3.26
CA VAL A 240 13.08 -22.01 3.44
C VAL A 240 12.75 -21.25 2.16
N ALA A 241 11.69 -21.68 1.50
CA ALA A 241 11.20 -21.07 0.27
C ALA A 241 10.19 -19.95 0.59
N SER A 242 10.42 -18.77 0.00
CA SER A 242 9.59 -17.58 0.15
C SER A 242 9.77 -16.67 -1.05
N GLU A 243 8.77 -15.84 -1.35
CA GLU A 243 8.87 -14.77 -2.36
C GLU A 243 9.65 -13.55 -1.85
N LEU A 244 10.20 -13.62 -0.64
CA LEU A 244 10.99 -12.57 -0.01
C LEU A 244 12.32 -13.11 0.53
N PRO A 245 13.16 -13.76 -0.30
CA PRO A 245 14.35 -14.48 0.19
C PRO A 245 15.34 -13.55 0.90
N THR A 246 15.59 -12.34 0.39
CA THR A 246 16.51 -11.37 1.02
C THR A 246 16.00 -10.86 2.36
N VAL A 247 14.69 -10.63 2.48
CA VAL A 247 14.07 -10.17 3.73
C VAL A 247 14.05 -11.31 4.75
N ALA A 248 13.77 -12.53 4.29
CA ALA A 248 13.83 -13.71 5.14
C ALA A 248 15.26 -13.94 5.66
N ALA A 249 16.28 -13.83 4.79
CA ALA A 249 17.68 -13.91 5.21
C ALA A 249 18.04 -12.84 6.26
N TYR A 250 17.54 -11.61 6.11
CA TYR A 250 17.74 -10.55 7.08
C TYR A 250 17.17 -10.89 8.47
N TYR A 251 15.92 -11.35 8.54
CA TYR A 251 15.30 -11.70 9.83
C TYR A 251 15.88 -13.00 10.41
N ALA A 252 16.39 -13.91 9.59
CA ALA A 252 17.03 -15.15 10.03
C ALA A 252 18.29 -14.87 10.85
N GLN A 253 19.09 -13.92 10.39
CA GLN A 253 20.26 -13.44 11.12
C GLN A 253 19.86 -12.87 12.50
N ARG A 254 18.75 -12.14 12.57
CA ARG A 254 18.24 -11.57 13.83
C ARG A 254 17.77 -12.63 14.83
N VAL A 255 17.34 -13.81 14.36
CA VAL A 255 16.97 -14.95 15.23
C VAL A 255 18.11 -15.97 15.37
N ASN A 256 19.35 -15.58 15.05
CA ASN A 256 20.56 -16.41 15.15
C ASN A 256 20.50 -17.73 14.33
N ARG A 257 19.83 -17.70 13.18
CA ARG A 257 19.73 -18.83 12.23
C ARG A 257 20.30 -18.48 10.86
N ALA A 258 21.53 -17.97 10.86
CA ALA A 258 22.26 -17.67 9.62
C ALA A 258 22.63 -18.93 8.80
N ASP A 259 22.47 -20.12 9.39
CA ASP A 259 22.66 -21.42 8.74
C ASP A 259 21.53 -21.80 7.77
N LEU A 260 20.34 -21.19 7.90
CA LEU A 260 19.20 -21.49 7.03
C LEU A 260 19.43 -20.99 5.59
N VAL A 261 18.99 -21.80 4.62
CA VAL A 261 19.15 -21.49 3.19
C VAL A 261 17.86 -20.90 2.62
N TRP A 262 17.90 -19.63 2.24
CA TRP A 262 16.73 -18.90 1.74
C TRP A 262 16.66 -18.98 0.23
N VAL A 263 15.52 -19.43 -0.29
CA VAL A 263 15.32 -19.60 -1.72
C VAL A 263 14.06 -18.90 -2.19
N GLU A 264 14.10 -18.41 -3.42
CA GLU A 264 12.94 -17.83 -4.07
C GLU A 264 11.95 -18.95 -4.44
N LEU A 265 10.71 -18.83 -3.97
CA LEU A 265 9.69 -19.85 -4.20
C LEU A 265 9.30 -19.94 -5.69
N SER A 266 9.41 -18.85 -6.44
CA SER A 266 9.14 -18.79 -7.86
C SER A 266 10.26 -19.35 -8.76
N ASP A 267 11.45 -19.63 -8.22
CA ASP A 267 12.58 -20.21 -8.98
C ASP A 267 12.46 -21.75 -9.07
N PRO A 268 12.18 -22.32 -10.26
CA PRO A 268 12.02 -23.76 -10.42
C PRO A 268 13.29 -24.56 -10.09
N SER A 269 14.47 -23.95 -10.28
CA SER A 269 15.75 -24.61 -10.01
C SER A 269 15.97 -24.80 -8.51
N GLU A 270 15.42 -23.92 -7.68
CA GLU A 270 15.48 -23.99 -6.23
C GLU A 270 14.38 -24.89 -5.64
N LEU A 271 13.18 -24.86 -6.22
CA LEU A 271 12.07 -25.76 -5.86
C LEU A 271 12.45 -27.25 -5.97
N GLY A 272 13.22 -27.60 -6.99
CA GLY A 272 13.72 -28.97 -7.19
C GLY A 272 14.60 -29.47 -6.05
N LYS A 273 15.25 -28.55 -5.31
CA LYS A 273 16.20 -28.86 -4.23
C LYS A 273 15.55 -29.00 -2.86
N LEU A 274 14.25 -28.67 -2.73
CA LEU A 274 13.52 -28.82 -1.47
C LEU A 274 13.41 -30.30 -1.06
N ALA A 275 13.57 -30.57 0.23
CA ALA A 275 13.55 -31.90 0.82
C ALA A 275 12.63 -31.94 2.06
N PRO A 276 12.24 -33.14 2.55
CA PRO A 276 11.48 -33.24 3.77
C PRO A 276 12.24 -32.58 4.94
N GLY A 277 11.56 -31.77 5.74
CA GLY A 277 12.13 -30.95 6.80
C GLY A 277 12.43 -29.50 6.39
N ASP A 278 12.34 -29.16 5.10
CA ASP A 278 12.37 -27.78 4.62
C ASP A 278 11.02 -27.08 4.84
N PHE A 279 10.97 -25.76 4.62
CA PHE A 279 9.78 -24.95 4.87
C PHE A 279 9.36 -24.12 3.65
N VAL A 280 8.06 -23.86 3.54
CA VAL A 280 7.48 -22.91 2.59
C VAL A 280 6.68 -21.87 3.35
N ILE A 281 6.96 -20.59 3.11
CA ILE A 281 6.19 -19.47 3.66
C ILE A 281 5.18 -19.01 2.62
N ASP A 282 3.91 -19.29 2.87
CA ASP A 282 2.78 -18.82 2.08
C ASP A 282 2.25 -17.50 2.68
N GLY A 283 2.84 -16.39 2.24
CA GLY A 283 2.50 -15.05 2.70
C GLY A 283 1.32 -14.44 1.95
N ARG A 284 0.41 -13.77 2.68
CA ARG A 284 -0.65 -12.95 2.08
C ARG A 284 -0.06 -11.82 1.24
N GLY A 285 -0.58 -11.62 0.03
CA GLY A 285 -0.05 -10.63 -0.91
C GLY A 285 1.27 -11.03 -1.55
N ARG A 286 1.70 -12.29 -1.35
CA ARG A 286 2.87 -12.92 -2.00
C ARG A 286 2.46 -14.14 -2.82
N THR A 287 1.19 -14.21 -3.22
CA THR A 287 0.74 -15.18 -4.23
C THR A 287 0.80 -14.50 -5.59
N TYR A 288 1.47 -15.12 -6.56
CA TYR A 288 1.61 -14.62 -7.92
C TYR A 288 1.13 -15.65 -8.95
N PHE A 289 0.94 -15.28 -10.22
CA PHE A 289 0.47 -16.21 -11.26
C PHE A 289 1.40 -17.42 -11.38
N SER A 290 2.71 -17.20 -11.32
CA SER A 290 3.76 -18.22 -11.36
C SER A 290 3.65 -19.30 -10.27
N ILE A 291 3.13 -18.95 -9.09
CA ILE A 291 3.13 -19.83 -7.90
C ILE A 291 1.73 -20.16 -7.37
N GLN A 292 0.66 -19.51 -7.85
CA GLN A 292 -0.69 -19.68 -7.33
C GLN A 292 -1.18 -21.13 -7.41
N ALA A 293 -0.97 -21.79 -8.55
CA ALA A 293 -1.37 -23.19 -8.73
C ALA A 293 -0.61 -24.11 -7.77
N MET A 294 0.68 -23.85 -7.57
CA MET A 294 1.54 -24.59 -6.65
C MET A 294 1.08 -24.43 -5.20
N LEU A 295 0.90 -23.19 -4.73
CA LEU A 295 0.42 -22.91 -3.37
C LEU A 295 -0.99 -23.47 -3.14
N SER A 296 -1.87 -23.43 -4.14
CA SER A 296 -3.21 -24.02 -4.06
C SER A 296 -3.15 -25.53 -3.84
N ARG A 297 -2.27 -26.24 -4.54
CA ARG A 297 -2.06 -27.68 -4.33
C ARG A 297 -1.50 -27.97 -2.93
N LEU A 298 -0.56 -27.15 -2.45
CA LEU A 298 0.01 -27.29 -1.11
C LEU A 298 -1.06 -27.12 -0.03
N ARG A 299 -1.87 -26.05 -0.11
CA ARG A 299 -3.01 -25.77 0.79
C ARG A 299 -4.03 -26.92 0.84
N GLN A 300 -4.26 -27.60 -0.28
CA GLN A 300 -5.19 -28.73 -0.37
C GLN A 300 -4.59 -30.03 0.18
N ALA A 301 -3.29 -30.26 -0.01
CA ALA A 301 -2.65 -31.52 0.33
C ALA A 301 -2.22 -31.60 1.79
N SER A 302 -1.85 -30.47 2.40
CA SER A 302 -1.22 -30.41 3.72
C SER A 302 -1.77 -29.27 4.56
N ARG A 303 -1.75 -29.45 5.89
CA ARG A 303 -2.05 -28.37 6.83
C ARG A 303 -0.77 -27.57 7.11
N PRO A 304 -0.88 -26.25 7.35
CA PRO A 304 0.26 -25.47 7.83
C PRO A 304 0.81 -26.08 9.13
N ALA A 305 2.13 -26.07 9.28
CA ALA A 305 2.78 -26.41 10.55
C ALA A 305 2.41 -25.37 11.63
N PHE A 306 2.24 -24.11 11.23
CA PHE A 306 1.72 -23.02 12.03
C PHE A 306 1.28 -21.87 11.12
N SER A 307 0.49 -20.95 11.67
CA SER A 307 0.02 -19.74 11.00
C SER A 307 0.44 -18.51 11.80
N ILE A 308 0.74 -17.42 11.10
CA ILE A 308 1.14 -16.14 11.67
C ILE A 308 0.07 -15.10 11.38
N ALA A 309 -0.28 -14.33 12.39
CA ALA A 309 -1.14 -13.16 12.27
C ALA A 309 -0.34 -11.89 12.56
N VAL A 310 -0.69 -10.79 11.88
CA VAL A 310 -0.21 -9.45 12.19
C VAL A 310 -1.34 -8.75 12.96
N GLY A 311 -1.14 -8.57 14.26
CA GLY A 311 -2.24 -8.25 15.18
C GLY A 311 -3.26 -9.40 15.19
N THR A 312 -4.52 -9.09 14.86
CA THR A 312 -5.60 -10.09 14.75
C THR A 312 -5.83 -10.60 13.33
N THR A 313 -5.06 -10.11 12.35
CA THR A 313 -5.28 -10.40 10.93
C THR A 313 -4.34 -11.51 10.45
N PRO A 314 -4.85 -12.64 9.91
CA PRO A 314 -4.01 -13.69 9.34
C PRO A 314 -3.12 -13.17 8.21
N ALA A 315 -1.82 -13.49 8.26
CA ALA A 315 -0.82 -12.88 7.41
C ALA A 315 0.06 -13.90 6.65
N ALA A 316 0.34 -15.06 7.24
CA ALA A 316 1.08 -16.11 6.55
C ALA A 316 0.75 -17.49 7.12
N ASP A 317 0.76 -18.49 6.25
CA ASP A 317 0.78 -19.90 6.62
C ASP A 317 2.17 -20.48 6.32
N VAL A 318 2.73 -21.23 7.27
CA VAL A 318 4.05 -21.85 7.09
C VAL A 318 3.90 -23.35 7.05
N TYR A 319 4.35 -23.97 5.97
CA TYR A 319 4.28 -25.41 5.75
C TYR A 319 5.64 -26.02 6.02
N GLY A 320 5.70 -26.95 6.98
CA GLY A 320 6.84 -27.87 7.10
C GLY A 320 6.66 -28.99 6.09
N LEU A 321 7.68 -29.21 5.26
CA LEU A 321 7.58 -30.12 4.13
C LEU A 321 7.80 -31.58 4.58
N ASP A 322 6.86 -32.42 4.21
CA ASP A 322 6.92 -33.88 4.22
C ASP A 322 6.84 -34.41 2.77
N GLN A 323 6.91 -35.73 2.61
CA GLN A 323 6.85 -36.35 1.28
C GLN A 323 5.56 -35.97 0.51
N LYS A 324 4.43 -35.87 1.22
CA LYS A 324 3.13 -35.57 0.62
C LYS A 324 3.04 -34.12 0.12
N SER A 325 3.43 -33.16 0.94
CA SER A 325 3.47 -31.73 0.59
C SER A 325 4.48 -31.45 -0.52
N LEU A 326 5.65 -32.10 -0.52
CA LEU A 326 6.61 -31.99 -1.62
C LEU A 326 6.03 -32.50 -2.94
N ALA A 327 5.38 -33.66 -2.93
CA ALA A 327 4.70 -34.19 -4.10
C ALA A 327 3.58 -33.26 -4.58
N ALA A 328 2.83 -32.64 -3.66
CA ALA A 328 1.79 -31.66 -3.99
C ALA A 328 2.37 -30.40 -4.64
N LEU A 329 3.42 -29.86 -4.04
CA LEU A 329 4.12 -28.65 -4.45
C LEU A 329 4.69 -28.83 -5.87
N ARG A 330 5.31 -30.00 -6.13
CA ARG A 330 5.83 -30.41 -7.45
C ARG A 330 4.75 -30.83 -8.46
N GLY A 331 3.48 -30.94 -8.05
CA GLY A 331 2.38 -31.34 -8.94
C GLY A 331 2.29 -32.83 -9.25
N GLN A 332 2.99 -33.67 -8.51
CA GLN A 332 3.07 -35.12 -8.73
C GLN A 332 1.82 -35.87 -8.22
N LEU A 333 1.04 -35.29 -7.30
CA LEU A 333 -0.18 -35.92 -6.77
C LEU A 333 -1.34 -36.03 -7.76
N LEU A 334 -1.37 -35.19 -8.81
CA LEU A 334 -2.44 -35.22 -9.83
C LEU A 334 -2.20 -36.29 -10.90
N GLN A 335 -0.94 -36.66 -11.17
CA GLN A 335 -0.59 -37.66 -12.19
C GLN A 335 -0.99 -39.10 -11.82
N ASN A 336 -1.21 -39.38 -10.52
CA ASN A 336 -1.59 -40.71 -10.04
C ASN A 336 -3.11 -40.96 -9.98
N ARG A 337 -3.95 -39.97 -10.35
CA ARG A 337 -5.41 -40.17 -10.45
C ARG A 337 -5.90 -40.43 -11.88
N GLU A 338 -5.04 -40.23 -12.88
CA GLU A 338 -5.34 -40.43 -14.31
C GLU A 338 -4.62 -41.66 -14.90
N ARG A 339 -4.03 -42.50 -14.04
CA ARG A 339 -3.60 -43.86 -14.35
C ARG A 339 -4.35 -44.80 -13.42
#